data_AF-A0A011UDC7-F1
#
_entry.id   AF-A0A011UDC7-F1
#
_cell.length_a   1.000
_cell.length_b   1.000
_cell.length_c   1.000
_cell.angle_alpha   90.00
_cell.angle_beta   90.00
_cell.angle_gamma   90.00
#
_symmetry.space_group_name_H-M   'P 1'
#
loop_
_entity.id
_entity.type
_entity.pdbx_description
1 polymer ?
#
loop_
_entity_poly.entity_id
_entity_poly.type
_entity_poly.pdbx_seq_one_letter_code
_entity_poly.pdbx_strand_id
1 'polypeptide(L)'
;MADLVWAAAQGDDDFEKALWLTVNRGSVGIPYLTAILRDPNCEISYKDRVLLAQFLDGDYINPPGRKPREYRIPYLDDTPTPAQMAAADVRAEMLERREKGLRIRGMQAQIIEEKATQYGASVETVAGILRRGRR
;
A
#
# COMPACT_ATOMS: atom_id res chain seq x y z
N MET A 1 -28.16 5.71 25.43
CA MET A 1 -28.08 6.53 24.19
C MET A 1 -26.69 6.46 23.57
N ALA A 2 -25.62 6.68 24.34
CA ALA A 2 -24.22 6.58 23.89
C ALA A 2 -23.86 5.20 23.27
N ASP A 3 -24.20 4.10 23.94
CA ASP A 3 -23.84 2.74 23.47
C ASP A 3 -24.57 2.31 22.18
N LEU A 4 -25.78 2.82 21.95
CA LEU A 4 -26.53 2.57 20.72
C LEU A 4 -25.93 3.29 19.51
N VAL A 5 -25.36 4.48 19.72
CA VAL A 5 -24.68 5.23 18.67
C VAL A 5 -23.33 4.59 18.35
N TRP A 6 -22.61 4.11 19.37
CA TRP A 6 -21.37 3.36 19.20
C TRP A 6 -21.56 2.05 18.45
N ALA A 7 -22.60 1.27 18.80
CA ALA A 7 -22.91 0.01 18.13
C ALA A 7 -23.33 0.17 16.66
N ALA A 8 -23.86 1.34 16.29
CA ALA A 8 -24.25 1.66 14.91
C ALA A 8 -23.09 2.26 14.08
N ALA A 9 -21.92 2.47 14.68
CA ALA A 9 -20.76 3.03 13.98
C ALA A 9 -20.15 2.00 13.02
N GLN A 10 -19.78 2.45 11.81
CA GLN A 10 -19.05 1.62 10.86
C GLN A 10 -17.55 1.64 11.17
N GLY A 11 -16.90 0.48 11.07
CA GLY A 11 -15.48 0.30 11.35
C GLY A 11 -15.20 -1.09 11.90
N ASP A 12 -14.04 -1.64 11.57
CA ASP A 12 -13.62 -2.97 12.03
C ASP A 12 -13.06 -2.93 13.46
N ASP A 13 -12.51 -1.78 13.86
CA ASP A 13 -11.90 -1.54 15.16
C ASP A 13 -12.49 -0.27 15.84
N ASP A 14 -12.20 -0.11 17.13
CA ASP A 14 -12.72 1.00 17.93
C ASP A 14 -12.19 2.36 17.44
N PHE A 15 -10.99 2.41 16.85
CA PHE A 15 -10.41 3.63 16.31
C PHE A 15 -11.14 4.10 15.06
N GLU A 16 -11.42 3.19 14.13
CA GLU A 16 -12.23 3.43 12.94
C GLU A 16 -13.65 3.86 13.27
N LYS A 17 -14.29 3.23 14.26
CA LYS A 17 -15.63 3.60 14.72
C LYS A 17 -15.65 5.01 15.31
N ALA A 18 -14.66 5.36 16.13
CA ALA A 18 -14.51 6.70 16.68
C ALA A 18 -14.34 7.75 15.58
N LEU A 19 -13.48 7.48 14.60
CA LEU A 19 -13.30 8.36 13.45
C LEU A 19 -14.58 8.47 12.61
N TRP A 20 -15.25 7.37 12.31
CA TRP A 20 -16.51 7.37 11.57
C TRP A 20 -17.56 8.23 12.25
N LEU A 21 -17.72 8.09 13.56
CA LEU A 21 -18.66 8.91 14.34
C LEU A 21 -18.25 10.38 14.36
N THR A 22 -16.96 10.67 14.40
CA THR A 22 -16.47 12.05 14.41
C THR A 22 -16.74 12.72 13.07
N VAL A 23 -16.56 12.01 11.97
CA VAL A 23 -16.86 12.50 10.61
C VAL A 23 -18.37 12.68 10.40
N ASN A 24 -19.18 11.68 10.76
CA ASN A 24 -20.60 11.65 10.40
C ASN A 24 -21.52 12.29 11.43
N ARG A 25 -21.09 12.38 12.69
CA ARG A 25 -21.88 12.89 13.82
C ARG A 25 -21.15 13.94 14.64
N GLY A 26 -20.01 14.44 14.15
CA GLY A 26 -19.31 15.60 14.68
C GLY A 26 -19.07 15.51 16.19
N SER A 27 -19.72 16.40 16.93
CA SER A 27 -19.61 16.53 18.40
C SER A 27 -19.92 15.25 19.17
N VAL A 28 -20.64 14.29 18.58
CA VAL A 28 -20.94 12.99 19.21
C VAL A 28 -19.75 12.03 19.12
N GLY A 29 -18.92 12.11 18.08
CA GLY A 29 -17.76 11.23 17.89
C GLY A 29 -16.48 11.71 18.56
N ILE A 30 -16.29 13.03 18.69
CA ILE A 30 -15.09 13.65 19.30
C ILE A 30 -14.74 13.05 20.68
N PRO A 31 -15.70 12.85 21.61
CA PRO A 31 -15.39 12.27 22.91
C PRO A 31 -14.78 10.87 22.83
N TYR A 32 -15.23 10.04 21.89
CA TYR A 32 -14.70 8.68 21.70
C TYR A 32 -13.28 8.71 21.12
N LEU A 33 -13.05 9.52 20.09
CA LEU A 33 -11.72 9.65 19.47
C LEU A 33 -10.70 10.20 20.47
N THR A 34 -11.09 11.23 21.23
CA THR A 34 -10.19 11.80 22.27
C THR A 34 -9.95 10.84 23.42
N ALA A 35 -10.92 10.00 23.80
CA ALA A 35 -10.72 8.98 24.82
C ALA A 35 -9.68 7.94 24.37
N ILE A 36 -9.77 7.44 23.14
CA ILE A 36 -8.82 6.46 22.58
C ILE A 36 -7.42 7.08 22.48
N LEU A 37 -7.29 8.30 21.96
CA LEU A 37 -6.00 8.97 21.80
C LEU A 37 -5.33 9.36 23.13
N ARG A 38 -6.12 9.52 24.20
CA ARG A 38 -5.62 9.81 25.55
C ARG A 38 -5.35 8.55 26.36
N ASP A 39 -5.73 7.38 25.88
CA ASP A 39 -5.43 6.12 26.56
C ASP A 39 -3.93 5.82 26.44
N PRO A 40 -3.18 5.76 27.54
CA PRO A 40 -1.75 5.47 27.52
C PRO A 40 -1.43 4.07 27.00
N ASN A 41 -2.41 3.17 26.94
CA ASN A 41 -2.27 1.81 26.41
C ASN A 41 -2.69 1.68 24.94
N CYS A 42 -3.17 2.77 24.31
CA CYS A 42 -3.54 2.73 22.91
C CYS A 42 -2.28 2.67 22.04
N GLU A 43 -2.04 1.52 21.42
CA GLU A 43 -1.03 1.39 20.37
C GLU A 43 -1.61 1.83 19.03
N ILE A 44 -1.33 3.07 18.63
CA ILE A 44 -1.77 3.61 17.34
C ILE A 44 -1.00 2.93 16.22
N SER A 45 -1.67 2.06 15.46
CA SER A 45 -1.11 1.35 14.32
C SER A 45 -0.80 2.29 13.15
N TYR A 46 -0.03 1.84 12.17
CA TYR A 46 0.20 2.62 10.94
C TYR A 46 -1.10 3.01 10.25
N LYS A 47 -2.08 2.09 10.20
CA LYS A 47 -3.42 2.32 9.63
C LYS A 47 -4.12 3.46 10.35
N ASP A 48 -4.12 3.45 11.67
CA ASP A 48 -4.78 4.45 12.51
C ASP A 48 -4.15 5.84 12.34
N ARG A 49 -2.81 5.91 12.22
CA ARG A 49 -2.10 7.18 11.93
C ARG A 49 -2.51 7.77 10.60
N VAL A 50 -2.66 6.95 9.57
CA VAL A 50 -3.09 7.39 8.23
C VAL A 50 -4.54 7.89 8.27
N LEU A 51 -5.43 7.17 8.96
CA LEU A 51 -6.83 7.56 9.12
C LEU A 51 -6.98 8.85 9.94
N LEU A 52 -6.16 9.04 10.98
CA LEU A 52 -6.15 10.27 11.77
C LEU A 52 -5.62 11.47 10.97
N ALA A 53 -4.56 11.27 10.17
CA ALA A 53 -4.04 12.32 9.29
C ALA A 53 -5.09 12.76 8.26
N GLN A 54 -5.74 11.81 7.59
CA GLN A 54 -6.89 12.06 6.69
C GLN A 54 -7.99 12.89 7.36
N PHE A 55 -8.34 12.53 8.60
CA PHE A 55 -9.34 13.24 9.37
C PHE A 55 -8.95 14.70 9.66
N LEU A 56 -7.69 14.94 10.02
CA LEU A 56 -7.15 16.28 10.30
C LEU A 56 -7.05 17.15 9.03
N ASP A 57 -6.73 16.53 7.90
CA ASP A 57 -6.68 17.20 6.59
C ASP A 57 -8.07 17.51 6.02
N GLY A 58 -9.13 16.96 6.63
CA GLY A 58 -10.52 17.13 6.17
C GLY A 58 -10.86 16.32 4.92
N ASP A 59 -10.00 15.36 4.54
CA ASP A 59 -10.15 14.52 3.37
C ASP A 59 -10.91 13.23 3.73
N TYR A 60 -12.24 13.34 3.73
CA TYR A 60 -13.17 12.26 4.08
C TYR A 60 -13.59 11.41 2.87
N ILE A 61 -12.86 11.46 1.75
CA ILE A 61 -13.26 10.84 0.47
C ILE A 61 -13.47 9.33 0.59
N ASN A 62 -12.92 8.69 1.63
CA ASN A 62 -13.31 7.33 1.98
C ASN A 62 -13.87 7.17 3.39
N PRO A 63 -15.01 6.47 3.54
CA PRO A 63 -15.41 5.96 4.84
C PRO A 63 -14.36 4.95 5.36
N PRO A 64 -14.14 4.88 6.68
CA PRO A 64 -13.28 3.89 7.32
C PRO A 64 -13.60 2.48 6.79
N GLY A 65 -12.55 1.71 6.50
CA GLY A 65 -12.65 0.40 5.88
C GLY A 65 -12.55 0.34 4.34
N ARG A 66 -12.49 1.46 3.59
CA ARG A 66 -12.10 1.44 2.16
C ARG A 66 -10.84 2.28 1.93
N LYS A 67 -9.87 1.77 1.18
CA LYS A 67 -8.70 2.55 0.70
C LYS A 67 -9.11 3.51 -0.42
N PRO A 68 -8.83 4.83 -0.35
CA PRO A 68 -9.19 5.73 -1.44
C PRO A 68 -8.34 5.44 -2.66
N ARG A 69 -8.93 5.67 -3.83
CA ARG A 69 -8.23 5.50 -5.11
C ARG A 69 -7.03 6.46 -5.20
N GLU A 70 -7.07 7.59 -4.49
CA GLU A 70 -6.00 8.60 -4.39
C GLU A 70 -4.85 8.19 -3.45
N TYR A 71 -5.05 7.21 -2.55
CA TYR A 71 -3.94 6.55 -1.80
C TYR A 71 -3.33 5.38 -2.59
N ARG A 72 -3.66 5.24 -3.88
CA ARG A 72 -2.77 4.60 -4.88
C ARG A 72 -1.79 5.59 -5.48
N ILE A 73 -1.45 6.67 -4.79
CA ILE A 73 -0.20 7.34 -5.10
C ILE A 73 0.87 6.49 -4.41
N PRO A 74 1.66 5.67 -5.15
CA PRO A 74 2.87 5.17 -4.56
C PRO A 74 3.62 6.42 -4.12
N TYR A 75 4.11 6.46 -2.87
CA TYR A 75 5.22 7.35 -2.57
C TYR A 75 6.24 7.06 -3.67
N LEU A 76 6.37 7.96 -4.66
CA LEU A 76 7.49 7.90 -5.59
C LEU A 76 8.68 8.36 -4.75
N ASP A 77 9.16 7.41 -3.94
CA ASP A 77 10.58 7.20 -3.92
C ASP A 77 10.93 6.87 -5.38
N ASP A 78 11.32 7.90 -6.14
CA ASP A 78 11.76 7.78 -7.55
C ASP A 78 12.95 6.83 -7.68
N THR A 79 13.55 6.47 -6.54
CA THR A 79 14.55 5.44 -6.40
C THR A 79 13.97 4.10 -6.83
N PRO A 80 14.37 3.55 -7.99
CA PRO A 80 13.83 2.28 -8.46
C PRO A 80 14.16 1.20 -7.44
N THR A 81 13.14 0.44 -7.04
CA THR A 81 13.33 -0.71 -6.14
C THR A 81 14.32 -1.69 -6.78
N PRO A 82 15.07 -2.48 -6.00
CA PRO A 82 16.01 -3.44 -6.58
C PRO A 82 15.35 -4.44 -7.54
N ALA A 83 14.08 -4.78 -7.30
CA ALA A 83 13.29 -5.62 -8.22
C ALA A 83 12.94 -4.91 -9.54
N GLN A 84 12.71 -3.59 -9.53
CA GLN A 84 12.50 -2.78 -10.73
C GLN A 84 13.80 -2.62 -11.53
N MET A 85 14.94 -2.40 -10.84
CA MET A 85 16.27 -2.35 -11.47
C MET A 85 16.59 -3.70 -12.14
N ALA A 86 16.45 -4.81 -11.41
CA ALA A 86 16.64 -6.15 -11.96
C ALA A 86 15.73 -6.43 -13.16
N ALA A 87 14.46 -6.04 -13.09
CA ALA A 87 13.53 -6.21 -14.21
C ALA A 87 13.90 -5.38 -15.44
N ALA A 88 14.45 -4.18 -15.26
CA ALA A 88 14.94 -3.34 -16.36
C ALA A 88 16.14 -3.99 -17.06
N ASP A 89 17.11 -4.48 -16.29
CA ASP A 89 18.28 -5.17 -16.83
C ASP A 89 17.92 -6.46 -17.57
N VAL A 90 16.99 -7.26 -17.03
CA VAL A 90 16.48 -8.45 -17.71
C VAL A 90 15.89 -8.06 -19.07
N ARG A 91 15.18 -6.93 -19.18
CA ARG A 91 14.62 -6.47 -20.47
C ARG A 91 15.72 -6.06 -21.44
N ALA A 92 16.72 -5.32 -20.97
CA ALA A 92 17.85 -4.88 -21.80
C ALA A 92 18.62 -6.08 -22.37
N GLU A 93 18.97 -7.05 -21.52
CA GLU A 93 19.70 -8.24 -21.98
C GLU A 93 18.87 -9.10 -22.94
N MET A 94 17.56 -9.21 -22.69
CA MET A 94 16.66 -9.95 -23.57
C MET A 94 16.49 -9.26 -24.93
N LEU A 95 16.53 -7.93 -24.98
CA LEU A 95 16.50 -7.15 -26.23
C LEU A 95 17.81 -7.35 -27.01
N GLU A 96 18.95 -7.23 -26.36
CA GLU A 96 20.26 -7.44 -26.97
C GLU A 96 20.37 -8.85 -27.59
N ARG A 97 19.85 -9.86 -26.88
CA ARG A 97 19.78 -11.23 -27.42
C ARG A 97 18.84 -11.35 -28.62
N ARG A 98 17.73 -10.60 -28.67
CA ARG A 98 16.85 -10.55 -29.86
C ARG A 98 17.58 -9.97 -31.05
N GLU A 99 18.28 -8.85 -30.85
CA GLU A 99 19.04 -8.18 -31.90
C GLU A 99 20.16 -9.06 -32.44
N LYS A 100 20.79 -9.85 -31.58
CA LYS A 100 21.81 -10.85 -31.96
C LYS A 100 21.23 -12.15 -32.53
N GLY A 101 19.90 -12.28 -32.67
CA GLY A 101 19.24 -13.48 -33.19
C GLY A 101 19.37 -14.72 -32.29
N LEU A 102 19.71 -14.54 -31.01
CA LEU A 102 19.93 -15.63 -30.06
C LEU A 102 18.62 -16.17 -29.51
N ARG A 103 18.62 -17.46 -29.14
CA ARG A 103 17.42 -18.12 -28.59
C ARG A 103 17.12 -17.62 -27.18
N ILE A 104 15.89 -17.15 -27.00
CA ILE A 104 15.42 -16.52 -25.75
C ILE A 104 14.60 -17.48 -24.89
N ARG A 105 13.82 -18.34 -25.55
CA ARG A 105 12.87 -19.24 -24.91
C ARG A 105 13.66 -20.37 -24.23
N GLY A 106 13.71 -20.34 -22.90
CA GLY A 106 14.51 -21.24 -22.04
C GLY A 106 15.52 -20.50 -21.16
N MET A 107 16.19 -19.48 -21.69
CA MET A 107 17.19 -18.68 -20.95
C MET A 107 16.56 -17.62 -20.04
N GLN A 108 15.31 -17.23 -20.30
CA GLN A 108 14.64 -16.17 -19.57
C GLN A 108 14.61 -16.42 -18.05
N ALA A 109 14.39 -17.67 -17.60
CA ALA A 109 14.35 -17.98 -16.18
C ALA A 109 15.72 -17.76 -15.52
N GLN A 110 16.78 -18.23 -16.18
CA GLN A 110 18.15 -18.08 -15.70
C GLN A 110 18.58 -16.60 -15.63
N ILE A 111 18.25 -15.80 -16.64
CA ILE A 111 18.54 -14.36 -16.65
C ILE A 111 17.78 -13.65 -15.52
N ILE A 112 16.53 -14.05 -15.25
CA ILE A 112 15.76 -13.49 -14.12
C ILE A 112 16.42 -13.85 -12.79
N GLU A 113 16.82 -15.10 -12.58
CA GLU A 113 17.49 -15.54 -11.34
C GLU A 113 18.81 -14.82 -11.11
N GLU A 114 19.64 -14.70 -12.16
CA GLU A 114 20.93 -14.02 -12.11
C GLU A 114 20.76 -12.54 -11.73
N LYS A 115 19.89 -11.80 -12.43
CA LYS A 115 19.65 -10.39 -12.15
C LYS A 115 18.95 -10.18 -10.81
N ALA A 116 18.02 -11.05 -10.42
CA ALA A 116 17.39 -10.97 -9.11
C ALA A 116 18.43 -11.12 -7.98
N THR A 117 19.37 -12.06 -8.11
CA THR A 117 20.45 -12.27 -7.14
C THR A 117 21.40 -11.06 -7.10
N GLN A 118 21.78 -10.52 -8.27
CA GLN A 118 22.68 -9.37 -8.39
C GLN A 118 22.15 -8.12 -7.65
N TYR A 119 20.84 -7.89 -7.71
CA TYR A 119 20.19 -6.75 -7.07
C TYR A 119 19.61 -7.07 -5.67
N GLY A 120 19.78 -8.30 -5.16
CA GLY A 120 19.20 -8.71 -3.88
C GLY A 120 17.66 -8.71 -3.87
N ALA A 121 17.03 -8.96 -5.01
CA ALA A 121 15.59 -8.99 -5.18
C ALA A 121 15.03 -10.41 -5.24
N SER A 122 13.75 -10.58 -4.89
CA SER A 122 13.05 -11.85 -5.06
C SER A 122 12.78 -12.15 -6.55
N VAL A 123 13.14 -13.36 -7.00
CA VAL A 123 12.90 -13.88 -8.35
C VAL A 123 11.42 -13.78 -8.74
N GLU A 124 10.52 -14.15 -7.82
CA GLU A 124 9.08 -14.07 -8.04
C GLU A 124 8.59 -12.63 -8.25
N THR A 125 9.18 -11.69 -7.50
CA THR A 125 8.86 -10.26 -7.59
C THR A 125 9.29 -9.69 -8.94
N VAL A 126 10.52 -10.00 -9.38
CA VAL A 126 11.05 -9.60 -10.70
C VAL A 126 10.20 -10.21 -11.83
N ALA A 127 9.90 -11.50 -11.76
CA ALA A 127 9.04 -12.17 -12.73
C ALA A 127 7.63 -11.56 -12.78
N GLY A 128 7.05 -11.21 -11.62
CA GLY A 128 5.77 -10.54 -11.51
C GLY A 128 5.76 -9.14 -12.13
N ILE A 129 6.86 -8.37 -12.01
CA ILE A 129 7.02 -7.07 -12.67
C ILE A 129 7.10 -7.24 -14.19
N LEU A 130 7.88 -8.21 -14.67
CA LEU A 130 8.01 -8.50 -16.10
C LEU A 130 6.69 -8.94 -16.74
N ARG A 131 5.83 -9.68 -16.01
CA ARG A 131 4.48 -10.04 -16.48
C ARG A 131 3.54 -8.84 -16.55
N ARG A 132 3.59 -7.95 -15.56
CA ARG A 132 2.72 -6.75 -15.50
C ARG A 132 3.03 -5.74 -16.60
N GLY A 133 4.29 -5.59 -17.00
CA GLY A 133 4.71 -4.67 -18.07
C GLY A 133 4.53 -5.18 -19.51
N ARG A 134 3.86 -6.33 -19.73
CA ARG A 134 3.54 -6.88 -21.06
C ARG A 134 2.10 -6.57 -21.53
N ARG A 135 1.29 -5.91 -20.69
CA ARG A 135 -0.09 -5.51 -21.02
C ARG A 135 -0.13 -4.17 -21.72
#